data_AF-A0A535EUG4-F1
#
_entry.id   AF-A0A535EUG4-F1
#
_cell.length_a   1.000
_cell.length_b   1.000
_cell.length_c   1.000
_cell.angle_alpha   90.00
_cell.angle_beta   90.00
_cell.angle_gamma   90.00
#
_symmetry.space_group_name_H-M   'P 1'
#
loop_
_entity.id
_entity.type
_entity.pdbx_description
1 polymer ?
#
loop_
_entity_poly.entity_id
_entity_poly.type
_entity_poly.pdbx_seq_one_letter_code
_entity_poly.pdbx_strand_id
1 'polypeptide(L)'
;MGGAEPQDGPQERYFERRQVREAIAWAEEGGIAVHRNFDHYHGTRSARGFVMTRPFLHVIGLRPVLAEWAEARGIPPQAIQPEKRRRVAHIDVFGDFALQLLARFDPVEAATASFRLFTRVGSQLYARLSAGVLEDPELLALAATAPAGQPPPNLLFAAVHYLLLRGASHPLARLYPSLNGGRDLGEDALPAFRDFCLRHREQIEALLQERTVQTNEVARSSALQPGFAVVARRAQRPLALLEIGASAGLNLLGDRYCVAYGDRLLGDPHSAVRIDCRLKGDLRPPLETAPIAWRLGVDRNPIDVTDAEQALWLRALVWPDQPWRAELLLAAIRVAQEDPAEVLRGDALDLLPEIIARVPADTALCLYSSFTLYQLGPSQRATLDRIVERAADSRPVHRLELEWHPGEKPYLELESFGDGPRRRVRLASAHDHGAWLEWLDRDSATV
;
A
#
# COMPACT_ATOMS: atom_id res chain seq x y z
N MET A 1 -35.20 4.08 -3.77
CA MET A 1 -35.23 4.55 -2.37
C MET A 1 -34.01 3.97 -1.70
N GLY A 2 -32.96 4.78 -1.55
CA GLY A 2 -31.70 4.36 -0.96
C GLY A 2 -31.85 4.20 0.55
N GLY A 3 -31.69 2.98 1.05
CA GLY A 3 -31.44 2.76 2.46
C GLY A 3 -29.97 3.03 2.72
N ALA A 4 -29.68 4.09 3.45
CA ALA A 4 -28.38 4.21 4.10
C ALA A 4 -28.27 3.05 5.10
N GLU A 5 -27.21 2.26 4.98
CA GLU A 5 -26.84 1.32 6.04
C GLU A 5 -26.65 2.11 7.35
N PRO A 6 -27.16 1.62 8.50
CA PRO A 6 -26.93 2.27 9.77
C PRO A 6 -25.42 2.25 10.05
N GLN A 7 -24.84 3.43 10.34
CA GLN A 7 -23.51 3.51 10.93
C GLN A 7 -23.59 2.91 12.34
N ASP A 8 -23.43 1.59 12.46
CA ASP A 8 -23.31 0.90 13.75
C ASP A 8 -21.93 1.22 14.34
N GLY A 9 -21.89 2.28 15.14
CA GLY A 9 -20.71 2.70 15.88
C GLY A 9 -20.92 4.05 16.58
N PRO A 10 -20.10 4.37 17.58
CA PRO A 10 -20.24 5.64 18.31
C PRO A 10 -19.92 6.84 17.42
N GLN A 11 -20.74 7.89 17.50
CA GLN A 11 -20.59 9.09 16.66
C GLN A 11 -19.30 9.85 17.01
N GLU A 12 -18.52 10.18 15.97
CA GLU A 12 -17.24 10.86 16.11
C GLU A 12 -17.34 12.35 15.74
N ARG A 13 -16.67 13.23 16.49
CA ARG A 13 -16.60 14.66 16.18
C ARG A 13 -15.22 15.24 16.49
N TYR A 14 -14.74 16.12 15.61
CA TYR A 14 -13.49 16.84 15.81
C TYR A 14 -13.65 18.14 16.60
N PHE A 15 -12.65 18.43 17.41
CA PHE A 15 -12.58 19.62 18.25
C PHE A 15 -11.18 20.25 18.16
N GLU A 16 -11.15 21.54 17.88
CA GLU A 16 -9.92 22.32 17.87
C GLU A 16 -9.29 22.43 19.26
N ARG A 17 -8.02 22.81 19.30
CA ARG A 17 -7.25 22.90 20.56
C ARG A 17 -7.95 23.69 21.66
N ARG A 18 -8.62 24.78 21.31
CA ARG A 18 -9.35 25.65 22.26
C ARG A 18 -10.66 25.05 22.78
N GLN A 19 -11.14 23.95 22.18
CA GLN A 19 -12.47 23.39 22.40
C GLN A 19 -12.47 22.14 23.30
N VAL A 20 -11.51 22.05 24.24
CA VAL A 20 -11.37 20.87 25.10
C VAL A 20 -12.59 20.66 26.02
N ARG A 21 -13.31 21.73 26.39
CA ARG A 21 -14.50 21.62 27.26
C ARG A 21 -15.66 21.03 26.49
N GLU A 22 -15.86 21.49 25.25
CA GLU A 22 -16.87 21.01 24.32
C GLU A 22 -16.61 19.57 23.90
N ALA A 23 -15.34 19.22 23.65
CA ALA A 23 -14.91 17.85 23.38
C ALA A 23 -15.31 16.90 24.52
N ILE A 24 -15.11 17.33 25.77
CA ILE A 24 -15.43 16.51 26.93
C ILE A 24 -16.94 16.42 27.14
N ALA A 25 -17.70 17.51 26.95
CA ALA A 25 -19.16 17.46 27.02
C ALA A 25 -19.75 16.47 26.00
N TRP A 26 -19.27 16.52 24.75
CA TRP A 26 -19.65 15.57 23.70
C TRP A 26 -19.31 14.11 24.09
N ALA A 27 -18.13 13.90 24.64
CA ALA A 27 -17.70 12.59 25.11
C ALA A 27 -18.56 12.07 26.28
N GLU A 28 -18.99 12.95 27.19
CA GLU A 28 -19.88 12.61 28.31
C GLU A 28 -21.30 12.25 27.87
N GLU A 29 -21.75 12.77 26.73
CA GLU A 29 -23.03 12.43 26.08
C GLU A 29 -22.98 11.08 25.33
N GLY A 30 -21.82 10.41 25.30
CA GLY A 30 -21.64 9.10 24.66
C GLY A 30 -21.00 9.15 23.28
N GLY A 31 -20.58 10.33 22.81
CA GLY A 31 -19.81 10.47 21.58
C GLY A 31 -18.32 10.15 21.74
N ILE A 32 -17.62 10.08 20.62
CA ILE A 32 -16.15 10.06 20.56
C ILE A 32 -15.67 11.45 20.11
N ALA A 33 -14.93 12.15 20.97
CA ALA A 33 -14.34 13.44 20.64
C ALA A 33 -12.88 13.28 20.20
N VAL A 34 -12.57 13.66 18.96
CA VAL A 34 -11.20 13.75 18.45
C VAL A 34 -10.72 15.19 18.67
N HIS A 35 -9.88 15.40 19.67
CA HIS A 35 -9.44 16.73 20.11
C HIS A 35 -7.97 16.98 19.74
N ARG A 36 -7.68 18.12 19.10
CA ARG A 36 -6.31 18.54 18.77
C ARG A 36 -5.55 18.93 20.04
N ASN A 37 -4.47 18.22 20.35
CA ASN A 37 -3.66 18.48 21.54
C ASN A 37 -2.29 19.11 21.20
N PHE A 38 -1.45 19.39 22.20
CA PHE A 38 -0.20 20.14 22.03
C PHE A 38 0.88 19.35 21.28
N ASP A 39 1.44 19.99 20.24
CA ASP A 39 2.49 19.43 19.38
C ASP A 39 3.92 19.50 19.97
N HIS A 40 4.11 19.91 21.23
CA HIS A 40 5.45 20.05 21.85
C HIS A 40 6.09 18.71 22.26
N TYR A 41 5.34 17.61 22.23
CA TYR A 41 5.85 16.27 22.53
C TYR A 41 6.60 15.60 21.36
N HIS A 42 6.72 16.27 20.21
CA HIS A 42 7.40 15.73 19.04
C HIS A 42 8.84 15.28 19.34
N GLY A 43 9.18 14.05 18.97
CA GLY A 43 10.51 13.47 19.16
C GLY A 43 10.78 12.93 20.58
N THR A 44 9.82 13.08 21.51
CA THR A 44 9.92 12.48 22.84
C THR A 44 9.28 11.09 22.88
N ARG A 45 9.66 10.25 23.86
CA ARG A 45 9.04 8.94 24.06
C ARG A 45 7.83 9.07 25.00
N SER A 46 6.72 8.45 24.63
CA SER A 46 5.58 8.31 25.54
C SER A 46 5.99 7.49 26.78
N ALA A 47 5.17 7.53 27.83
CA ALA A 47 5.38 6.72 29.04
C ALA A 47 5.48 5.20 28.76
N ARG A 48 5.19 4.77 27.53
CA ARG A 48 5.20 3.37 27.07
C ARG A 48 6.23 3.12 25.96
N GLY A 49 7.15 4.05 25.72
CA GLY A 49 8.31 3.87 24.85
C GLY A 49 8.10 4.21 23.37
N PHE A 50 6.90 4.67 22.97
CA PHE A 50 6.64 5.08 21.58
C PHE A 50 7.20 6.47 21.29
N VAL A 51 7.88 6.65 20.16
CA VAL A 51 8.30 7.98 19.70
C VAL A 51 7.06 8.75 19.25
N MET A 52 6.78 9.88 19.87
CA MET A 52 5.63 10.72 19.53
C MET A 52 5.97 11.59 18.31
N THR A 53 5.23 11.40 17.22
CA THR A 53 5.35 12.16 15.97
C THR A 53 4.12 13.04 15.76
N ARG A 54 4.29 14.26 15.23
CA ARG A 54 3.14 15.13 14.93
C ARG A 54 2.31 14.53 13.80
N PRO A 55 0.99 14.76 13.76
CA PRO A 55 0.16 15.52 14.71
C PRO A 55 -0.19 14.71 15.96
N PHE A 56 -0.49 15.37 17.08
CA PHE A 56 -0.89 14.72 18.34
C PHE A 56 -2.37 15.02 18.69
N LEU A 57 -3.17 13.98 18.93
CA LEU A 57 -4.59 14.10 19.26
C LEU A 57 -4.94 13.34 20.54
N HIS A 58 -5.96 13.82 21.24
CA HIS A 58 -6.68 13.07 22.25
C HIS A 58 -7.99 12.55 21.67
N VAL A 59 -8.21 11.24 21.75
CA VAL A 59 -9.52 10.65 21.48
C VAL A 59 -10.20 10.41 22.82
N ILE A 60 -11.25 11.20 23.10
CA ILE A 60 -11.91 11.27 24.40
C ILE A 60 -13.30 10.62 24.29
N GLY A 61 -13.66 9.79 25.27
CA GLY A 61 -14.96 9.10 25.29
C GLY A 61 -15.26 8.49 26.65
N LEU A 62 -16.52 8.06 26.86
CA LEU A 62 -16.84 7.16 27.97
C LEU A 62 -16.04 5.86 27.82
N ARG A 63 -15.52 5.32 28.93
CA ARG A 63 -14.59 4.18 28.89
C ARG A 63 -15.09 2.97 28.10
N PRO A 64 -16.36 2.52 28.20
CA PRO A 64 -16.88 1.42 27.40
C PRO A 64 -16.94 1.76 25.90
N VAL A 65 -17.42 2.95 25.56
CA VAL A 65 -17.54 3.44 24.18
C VAL A 65 -16.17 3.61 23.53
N LEU A 66 -15.21 4.14 24.28
CA LEU A 66 -13.83 4.31 23.84
C LEU A 66 -13.12 2.96 23.68
N ALA A 67 -13.47 1.95 24.47
CA ALA A 67 -12.95 0.60 24.34
C ALA A 67 -13.46 -0.09 23.07
N GLU A 68 -14.75 0.02 22.77
CA GLU A 68 -15.35 -0.46 21.51
C GLU A 68 -14.72 0.26 20.30
N TRP A 69 -14.62 1.59 20.35
CA TRP A 69 -13.99 2.40 19.29
C TRP A 69 -12.52 2.01 19.07
N ALA A 70 -11.78 1.73 20.15
CA ALA A 70 -10.39 1.30 20.12
C ALA A 70 -10.23 -0.12 19.54
N GLU A 71 -11.06 -1.06 19.97
CA GLU A 71 -11.05 -2.45 19.51
C GLU A 71 -11.30 -2.55 18.00
N ALA A 72 -12.30 -1.81 17.50
CA ALA A 72 -12.60 -1.72 16.06
C ALA A 72 -11.41 -1.20 15.22
N ARG A 73 -10.45 -0.50 15.85
CA ARG A 73 -9.25 0.05 15.21
C ARG A 73 -7.97 -0.68 15.61
N GLY A 74 -8.09 -1.81 16.30
CA GLY A 74 -6.96 -2.61 16.78
C GLY A 74 -6.08 -1.88 17.79
N ILE A 75 -6.59 -0.83 18.44
CA ILE A 75 -5.90 -0.12 19.51
C ILE A 75 -6.06 -0.94 20.79
N PRO A 76 -4.96 -1.30 21.47
CA PRO A 76 -5.05 -2.25 22.57
C PRO A 76 -5.64 -1.59 23.82
N PRO A 77 -6.38 -2.33 24.69
CA PRO A 77 -7.11 -1.75 25.81
C PRO A 77 -6.26 -0.93 26.78
N GLN A 78 -4.98 -1.28 26.93
CA GLN A 78 -4.05 -0.50 27.74
C GLN A 78 -3.93 0.94 27.26
N ALA A 79 -4.09 1.24 25.97
CA ALA A 79 -4.02 2.59 25.39
C ALA A 79 -5.01 3.58 26.04
N ILE A 80 -6.08 3.08 26.63
CA ILE A 80 -7.11 3.88 27.30
C ILE A 80 -6.57 4.36 28.64
N GLN A 81 -6.43 5.68 28.76
CA GLN A 81 -5.94 6.35 29.96
C GLN A 81 -7.11 6.84 30.80
N PRO A 82 -7.17 6.48 32.09
CA PRO A 82 -8.23 6.95 32.98
C PRO A 82 -7.99 8.42 33.33
N GLU A 83 -9.01 9.25 33.21
CA GLU A 83 -8.90 10.65 33.62
C GLU A 83 -9.41 10.80 35.06
N LYS A 84 -8.47 10.87 36.02
CA LYS A 84 -8.75 10.79 37.47
C LYS A 84 -9.80 11.78 38.00
N ARG A 85 -10.14 12.83 37.24
CA ARG A 85 -11.05 13.91 37.64
C ARG A 85 -12.31 14.01 36.77
N ARG A 86 -12.51 13.11 35.80
CA ARG A 86 -13.61 13.19 34.83
C ARG A 86 -14.27 11.82 34.65
N ARG A 87 -15.49 11.81 34.09
CA ARG A 87 -16.21 10.57 33.75
C ARG A 87 -15.70 9.91 32.47
N VAL A 88 -14.89 10.62 31.71
CA VAL A 88 -14.32 10.19 30.42
C VAL A 88 -12.92 9.60 30.60
N ALA A 89 -12.50 8.84 29.60
CA ALA A 89 -11.13 8.40 29.40
C ALA A 89 -10.61 8.98 28.07
N HIS A 90 -9.31 8.92 27.84
CA HIS A 90 -8.73 9.31 26.56
C HIS A 90 -7.69 8.31 26.05
N ILE A 91 -7.47 8.33 24.74
CA ILE A 91 -6.36 7.68 24.06
C ILE A 91 -5.52 8.76 23.39
N ASP A 92 -4.22 8.70 23.60
CA ASP A 92 -3.27 9.54 22.88
C ASP A 92 -2.94 8.89 21.54
N VAL A 93 -3.18 9.61 20.45
CA VAL A 93 -2.85 9.14 19.10
C VAL A 93 -1.95 10.14 18.39
N PHE A 94 -1.02 9.62 17.59
CA PHE A 94 0.03 10.42 16.98
C PHE A 94 0.47 9.84 15.62
N GLY A 95 1.22 10.61 14.84
CA GLY A 95 1.76 10.20 13.55
C GLY A 95 0.69 9.86 12.51
N ASP A 96 0.92 8.81 11.73
CA ASP A 96 0.07 8.44 10.59
C ASP A 96 -1.36 8.10 11.00
N PHE A 97 -1.56 7.46 12.16
CA PHE A 97 -2.91 7.18 12.66
C PHE A 97 -3.66 8.46 13.01
N ALA A 98 -2.99 9.44 13.64
CA ALA A 98 -3.58 10.74 13.92
C ALA A 98 -3.90 11.51 12.62
N LEU A 99 -3.05 11.43 11.60
CA LEU A 99 -3.33 12.00 10.28
C LEU A 99 -4.56 11.38 9.63
N GLN A 100 -4.67 10.04 9.65
CA GLN A 100 -5.85 9.33 9.12
C GLN A 100 -7.13 9.72 9.86
N LEU A 101 -7.04 9.91 11.17
CA LEU A 101 -8.18 10.33 11.98
C LEU A 101 -8.59 11.78 11.67
N LEU A 102 -7.62 12.70 11.57
CA LEU A 102 -7.86 14.09 11.16
C LEU A 102 -8.45 14.20 9.76
N ALA A 103 -8.01 13.36 8.82
CA ALA A 103 -8.50 13.38 7.43
C ALA A 103 -10.01 13.19 7.31
N ARG A 104 -10.65 12.58 8.31
CA ARG A 104 -12.10 12.40 8.35
C ARG A 104 -12.87 13.66 8.75
N PHE A 105 -12.18 14.65 9.33
CA PHE A 105 -12.80 15.86 9.88
C PHE A 105 -12.27 17.15 9.28
N ASP A 106 -11.02 17.15 8.83
CA ASP A 106 -10.40 18.23 8.08
C ASP A 106 -9.63 17.62 6.89
N PRO A 107 -10.32 17.35 5.77
CA PRO A 107 -9.72 16.81 4.57
C PRO A 107 -8.61 17.71 3.99
N VAL A 108 -8.71 19.03 4.21
CA VAL A 108 -7.73 20.00 3.70
C VAL A 108 -6.43 19.93 4.50
N GLU A 109 -6.48 19.85 5.84
CA GLU A 109 -5.26 19.67 6.65
C GLU A 109 -4.61 18.31 6.38
N ALA A 110 -5.39 17.25 6.15
CA ALA A 110 -4.85 15.95 5.77
C ALA A 110 -4.19 15.96 4.38
N ALA A 111 -4.83 16.59 3.39
CA ALA A 111 -4.21 16.81 2.09
C ALA A 111 -2.92 17.63 2.24
N THR A 112 -2.94 18.71 3.02
CA THR A 112 -1.77 19.56 3.32
C THR A 112 -0.63 18.74 3.91
N ALA A 113 -0.88 17.92 4.93
CA ALA A 113 0.13 17.05 5.53
C ALA A 113 0.71 16.05 4.52
N SER A 114 -0.14 15.46 3.68
CA SER A 114 0.28 14.53 2.63
C SER A 114 1.14 15.21 1.56
N PHE A 115 0.77 16.40 1.09
CA PHE A 115 1.57 17.17 0.13
C PHE A 115 2.92 17.59 0.71
N ARG A 116 3.02 17.91 2.01
CA ARG A 116 4.31 18.21 2.67
C ARG A 116 5.27 17.03 2.57
N LEU A 117 4.79 15.79 2.73
CA LEU A 117 5.62 14.59 2.52
C LEU A 117 6.02 14.45 1.04
N PHE A 118 5.08 14.73 0.14
CA PHE A 118 5.30 14.68 -1.30
C PHE A 118 6.31 15.71 -1.82
N THR A 119 6.57 16.82 -1.12
CA THR A 119 7.66 17.74 -1.49
C THR A 119 9.07 17.09 -1.45
N ARG A 120 9.20 15.90 -0.86
CA ARG A 120 10.49 15.21 -0.65
C ARG A 120 10.59 13.89 -1.39
N VAL A 121 9.64 13.58 -2.28
CA VAL A 121 9.69 12.32 -3.04
C VAL A 121 10.74 12.35 -4.15
N GLY A 122 11.06 11.17 -4.68
CA GLY A 122 12.06 11.02 -5.74
C GLY A 122 11.66 11.63 -7.10
N SER A 123 10.39 11.99 -7.32
CA SER A 123 9.96 12.73 -8.50
C SER A 123 10.20 14.22 -8.32
N GLN A 124 11.06 14.80 -9.16
CA GLN A 124 11.32 16.24 -9.13
C GLN A 124 10.13 17.06 -9.61
N LEU A 125 9.37 16.55 -10.58
CA LEU A 125 8.16 17.22 -11.06
C LEU A 125 7.09 17.24 -9.96
N TYR A 126 6.76 16.09 -9.38
CA TYR A 126 5.72 16.01 -8.35
C TYR A 126 6.14 16.68 -7.05
N ALA A 127 7.43 16.68 -6.68
CA ALA A 127 7.91 17.45 -5.54
C ALA A 127 7.67 18.97 -5.72
N ARG A 128 8.01 19.51 -6.90
CA ARG A 128 7.76 20.92 -7.25
C ARG A 128 6.28 21.26 -7.28
N LEU A 129 5.46 20.45 -7.96
CA LEU A 129 4.02 20.64 -8.01
C LEU A 129 3.40 20.58 -6.61
N SER A 130 3.86 19.68 -5.73
CA SER A 130 3.37 19.59 -4.35
C SER A 130 3.65 20.84 -3.55
N ALA A 131 4.83 21.45 -3.70
CA ALA A 131 5.14 22.73 -3.07
C ALA A 131 4.20 23.84 -3.57
N GLY A 132 3.90 23.85 -4.88
CA GLY A 132 2.94 24.80 -5.45
C GLY A 132 1.50 24.58 -4.98
N VAL A 133 1.05 23.34 -4.87
CA VAL A 133 -0.28 23.00 -4.34
C VAL A 133 -0.42 23.49 -2.89
N LEU A 134 0.60 23.35 -2.05
CA LEU A 134 0.56 23.82 -0.66
C LEU A 134 0.32 25.34 -0.52
N GLU A 135 0.69 26.13 -1.53
CA GLU A 135 0.50 27.58 -1.56
C GLU A 135 -0.78 27.99 -2.31
N ASP A 136 -1.55 27.03 -2.85
CA ASP A 136 -2.76 27.27 -3.63
C ASP A 136 -4.01 26.66 -2.95
N PRO A 137 -4.84 27.48 -2.29
CA PRO A 137 -6.03 27.01 -1.60
C PRO A 137 -7.05 26.29 -2.51
N GLU A 138 -7.15 26.67 -3.79
CA GLU A 138 -8.10 26.03 -4.72
C GLU A 138 -7.64 24.63 -5.13
N LEU A 139 -6.32 24.43 -5.30
CA LEU A 139 -5.75 23.12 -5.59
C LEU A 139 -5.76 22.22 -4.36
N LEU A 140 -5.51 22.76 -3.16
CA LEU A 140 -5.67 22.01 -1.92
C LEU A 140 -7.11 21.57 -1.70
N ALA A 141 -8.09 22.46 -1.92
CA ALA A 141 -9.51 22.12 -1.82
C ALA A 141 -9.91 21.04 -2.82
N LEU A 142 -9.41 21.12 -4.06
CA LEU A 142 -9.60 20.07 -5.07
C LEU A 142 -9.01 18.74 -4.62
N ALA A 143 -7.77 18.72 -4.15
CA ALA A 143 -7.14 17.48 -3.68
C ALA A 143 -7.85 16.90 -2.46
N ALA A 144 -8.37 17.76 -1.57
CA ALA A 144 -9.08 17.39 -0.36
C ALA A 144 -10.42 16.71 -0.62
N THR A 145 -10.91 16.67 -1.87
CA THR A 145 -12.07 15.83 -2.22
C THR A 145 -11.72 14.34 -2.23
N ALA A 146 -10.44 13.96 -2.23
CA ALA A 146 -10.02 12.56 -2.13
C ALA A 146 -10.65 11.85 -0.91
N PRO A 147 -11.22 10.65 -1.07
CA PRO A 147 -11.79 9.88 0.03
C PRO A 147 -10.78 9.60 1.15
N ALA A 148 -11.28 9.54 2.38
CA ALA A 148 -10.45 9.19 3.53
C ALA A 148 -9.73 7.84 3.32
N GLY A 149 -8.44 7.79 3.69
CA GLY A 149 -7.60 6.61 3.50
C GLY A 149 -6.93 6.51 2.12
N GLN A 150 -7.29 7.35 1.16
CA GLN A 150 -6.56 7.50 -0.10
C GLN A 150 -5.53 8.64 0.03
N PRO A 151 -4.31 8.51 -0.54
CA PRO A 151 -3.32 9.57 -0.52
C PRO A 151 -3.67 10.68 -1.54
N PRO A 152 -4.05 11.90 -1.09
CA PRO A 152 -4.53 12.95 -1.98
C PRO A 152 -3.53 13.37 -3.09
N PRO A 153 -2.22 13.49 -2.84
CA PRO A 153 -1.25 13.82 -3.89
C PRO A 153 -1.22 12.79 -5.01
N ASN A 154 -1.20 11.49 -4.67
CA ASN A 154 -1.20 10.42 -5.68
C ASN A 154 -2.47 10.47 -6.53
N LEU A 155 -3.65 10.66 -5.92
CA LEU A 155 -4.91 10.73 -6.66
C LEU A 155 -4.96 11.95 -7.58
N LEU A 156 -4.66 13.15 -7.07
CA LEU A 156 -4.66 14.37 -7.88
C LEU A 156 -3.70 14.26 -9.06
N PHE A 157 -2.46 13.84 -8.80
CA PHE A 157 -1.46 13.74 -9.85
C PHE A 157 -1.79 12.63 -10.86
N ALA A 158 -2.31 11.49 -10.42
CA ALA A 158 -2.75 10.44 -11.32
C ALA A 158 -3.98 10.85 -12.15
N ALA A 159 -4.95 11.58 -11.58
CA ALA A 159 -6.10 12.10 -12.32
C ALA A 159 -5.67 13.04 -13.44
N VAL A 160 -4.77 13.99 -13.15
CA VAL A 160 -4.19 14.88 -14.16
C VAL A 160 -3.43 14.08 -15.22
N HIS A 161 -2.55 13.17 -14.80
CA HIS A 161 -1.75 12.36 -15.72
C HIS A 161 -2.63 11.48 -16.61
N TYR A 162 -3.69 10.89 -16.06
CA TYR A 162 -4.66 10.07 -16.78
C TYR A 162 -5.39 10.86 -17.87
N LEU A 163 -5.87 12.07 -17.56
CA LEU A 163 -6.51 12.92 -18.56
C LEU A 163 -5.53 13.34 -19.68
N LEU A 164 -4.28 13.65 -19.33
CA LEU A 164 -3.24 13.94 -20.33
C LEU A 164 -2.91 12.72 -21.19
N LEU A 165 -2.81 11.53 -20.59
CA LEU A 165 -2.60 10.26 -21.30
C LEU A 165 -3.76 9.90 -22.22
N ARG A 166 -5.00 10.26 -21.85
CA ARG A 166 -6.19 10.16 -22.72
C ARG A 166 -6.23 11.18 -23.85
N GLY A 167 -5.25 12.08 -23.93
CA GLY A 167 -5.11 13.03 -25.03
C GLY A 167 -5.79 14.38 -24.79
N ALA A 168 -6.03 14.77 -23.53
CA ALA A 168 -6.47 16.13 -23.23
C ALA A 168 -5.48 17.16 -23.81
N SER A 169 -5.94 17.99 -24.74
CA SER A 169 -5.10 18.97 -25.42
C SER A 169 -4.78 20.13 -24.48
N HIS A 170 -3.56 20.15 -23.95
CA HIS A 170 -3.11 21.19 -23.03
C HIS A 170 -1.59 21.40 -23.07
N PRO A 171 -1.08 22.63 -22.91
CA PRO A 171 0.36 22.89 -22.80
C PRO A 171 1.07 22.12 -21.68
N LEU A 172 0.33 21.68 -20.65
CA LEU A 172 0.86 20.87 -19.55
C LEU A 172 1.46 19.54 -20.02
N ALA A 173 0.92 18.93 -21.08
CA ALA A 173 1.41 17.64 -21.59
C ALA A 173 2.90 17.68 -21.95
N ARG A 174 3.39 18.81 -22.49
CA ARG A 174 4.81 18.96 -22.86
C ARG A 174 5.75 19.02 -21.65
N LEU A 175 5.22 19.26 -20.45
CA LEU A 175 5.98 19.35 -19.20
C LEU A 175 6.02 18.02 -18.44
N TYR A 176 5.32 16.99 -18.93
CA TYR A 176 5.33 15.65 -18.37
C TYR A 176 6.33 14.78 -19.14
N PRO A 177 7.43 14.30 -18.52
CA PRO A 177 8.44 13.54 -19.25
C PRO A 177 7.89 12.28 -19.94
N SER A 178 6.88 11.64 -19.36
CA SER A 178 6.16 10.51 -19.94
C SER A 178 5.45 10.81 -21.27
N LEU A 179 5.19 12.08 -21.58
CA LEU A 179 4.44 12.53 -22.75
C LEU A 179 5.29 13.35 -23.72
N ASN A 180 6.51 13.73 -23.33
CA ASN A 180 7.37 14.61 -24.12
C ASN A 180 8.67 13.95 -24.61
N GLY A 181 8.83 12.63 -24.41
CA GLY A 181 10.04 11.88 -24.74
C GLY A 181 11.13 11.92 -23.67
N GLY A 182 10.75 12.05 -22.39
CA GLY A 182 11.67 11.95 -21.24
C GLY A 182 12.49 13.21 -20.95
N ARG A 183 12.11 14.36 -21.50
CA ARG A 183 12.87 15.61 -21.39
C ARG A 183 12.42 16.41 -20.17
N ASP A 184 13.37 16.78 -19.32
CA ASP A 184 13.16 17.89 -18.38
C ASP A 184 13.46 19.20 -19.11
N LEU A 185 12.43 20.05 -19.25
CA LEU A 185 12.56 21.34 -19.92
C LEU A 185 13.09 22.43 -18.96
N GLY A 186 13.21 22.13 -17.66
CA GLY A 186 13.59 23.11 -16.64
C GLY A 186 12.54 24.21 -16.41
N GLU A 187 11.40 24.14 -17.10
CA GLU A 187 10.29 25.07 -16.97
C GLU A 187 9.47 24.79 -15.71
N ASP A 188 8.89 25.83 -15.12
CA ASP A 188 7.94 25.68 -14.02
C ASP A 188 6.60 25.15 -14.54
N ALA A 189 6.22 23.95 -14.10
CA ALA A 189 4.97 23.31 -14.47
C ALA A 189 3.76 23.82 -13.69
N LEU A 190 3.97 24.51 -12.57
CA LEU A 190 2.88 24.91 -11.68
C LEU A 190 1.81 25.77 -12.36
N PRO A 191 2.14 26.82 -13.15
CA PRO A 191 1.11 27.64 -13.81
C PRO A 191 0.24 26.82 -14.76
N ALA A 192 0.85 25.97 -15.59
CA ALA A 192 0.12 25.10 -16.52
C ALA A 192 -0.65 23.99 -15.80
N PHE A 193 -0.12 23.49 -14.68
CA PHE A 193 -0.78 22.48 -13.85
C PHE A 193 -2.03 23.06 -13.19
N ARG A 194 -1.91 24.23 -12.56
CA ARG A 194 -3.04 24.93 -11.94
C ARG A 194 -4.15 25.19 -12.95
N ASP A 195 -3.79 25.78 -14.08
CA ASP A 195 -4.71 26.10 -15.17
C ASP A 195 -5.41 24.84 -15.71
N PHE A 196 -4.69 23.73 -15.89
CA PHE A 196 -5.30 22.45 -16.26
C PHE A 196 -6.29 21.96 -15.20
N CYS A 197 -5.88 21.94 -13.92
CA CYS A 197 -6.73 21.49 -12.82
C CYS A 197 -8.04 22.27 -12.73
N LEU A 198 -8.00 23.59 -12.93
CA LEU A 198 -9.20 24.42 -12.87
C LEU A 198 -10.10 24.25 -14.10
N ARG A 199 -9.53 24.10 -15.30
CA ARG A 199 -10.32 23.82 -16.52
C ARG A 199 -11.00 22.46 -16.50
N HIS A 200 -10.34 21.47 -15.88
CA HIS A 200 -10.80 20.08 -15.82
C HIS A 200 -11.33 19.69 -14.43
N ARG A 201 -11.71 20.68 -13.59
CA ARG A 201 -12.08 20.47 -12.18
C ARG A 201 -13.10 19.36 -11.99
N GLU A 202 -14.23 19.43 -12.69
CA GLU A 202 -15.32 18.44 -12.55
C GLU A 202 -14.86 17.02 -12.90
N GLN A 203 -14.03 16.87 -13.95
CA GLN A 203 -13.49 15.58 -14.36
C GLN A 203 -12.49 15.02 -13.34
N ILE A 204 -11.66 15.90 -12.77
CA ILE A 204 -10.69 15.52 -11.73
C ILE A 204 -11.42 15.15 -10.44
N GLU A 205 -12.42 15.93 -10.01
CA GLU A 205 -13.22 15.62 -8.82
C GLU A 205 -13.90 14.26 -8.95
N ALA A 206 -14.50 13.95 -10.11
CA ALA A 206 -15.08 12.64 -10.38
C ALA A 206 -14.04 11.51 -10.26
N LEU A 207 -12.85 11.67 -10.87
CA LEU A 207 -11.77 10.69 -10.77
C LEU A 207 -11.29 10.50 -9.33
N LEU A 208 -11.21 11.57 -8.53
CA LEU A 208 -10.81 11.50 -7.13
C LEU A 208 -11.81 10.70 -6.28
N GLN A 209 -13.12 10.77 -6.60
CA GLN A 209 -14.15 10.00 -5.90
C GLN A 209 -14.22 8.53 -6.33
N GLU A 210 -14.07 8.28 -7.63
CA GLU A 210 -14.33 6.96 -8.23
C GLU A 210 -13.11 6.04 -8.22
N ARG A 211 -11.91 6.61 -8.29
CA ARG A 211 -10.68 5.84 -8.44
C ARG A 211 -9.93 5.70 -7.13
N THR A 212 -9.17 4.61 -7.04
CA THR A 212 -8.31 4.31 -5.89
C THR A 212 -6.85 4.24 -6.32
N VAL A 213 -5.97 4.60 -5.40
CA VAL A 213 -4.52 4.42 -5.56
C VAL A 213 -4.20 2.96 -5.30
N GLN A 214 -3.78 2.28 -6.36
CA GLN A 214 -3.36 0.89 -6.30
C GLN A 214 -2.06 0.74 -7.09
N THR A 215 -1.01 0.31 -6.42
CA THR A 215 0.30 0.13 -7.05
C THR A 215 0.53 -1.35 -7.31
N ASN A 216 0.61 -1.76 -8.58
CA ASN A 216 1.10 -3.09 -8.95
C ASN A 216 2.56 -2.99 -9.40
N GLU A 217 3.50 -3.01 -8.45
CA GLU A 217 4.93 -2.89 -8.75
C GLU A 217 5.50 -4.21 -9.28
N VAL A 218 5.64 -4.31 -10.60
CA VAL A 218 6.16 -5.49 -11.33
C VAL A 218 7.59 -5.83 -10.89
N ALA A 219 8.41 -4.82 -10.59
CA ALA A 219 9.80 -5.04 -10.22
C ALA A 219 9.97 -5.80 -8.89
N ARG A 220 8.91 -5.93 -8.07
CA ARG A 220 8.94 -6.78 -6.85
C ARG A 220 9.14 -8.25 -7.15
N SER A 221 8.86 -8.69 -8.39
CA SER A 221 9.23 -10.02 -8.88
C SER A 221 10.74 -10.31 -8.74
N SER A 222 11.61 -9.29 -8.68
CA SER A 222 13.05 -9.46 -8.42
C SER A 222 13.39 -9.91 -6.99
N ALA A 223 12.47 -9.79 -6.03
CA ALA A 223 12.64 -10.38 -4.71
C ALA A 223 11.81 -11.66 -4.55
N LEU A 224 10.58 -11.65 -5.09
CA LEU A 224 9.63 -12.76 -4.95
C LEU A 224 10.12 -14.05 -5.64
N GLN A 225 10.66 -13.96 -6.86
CA GLN A 225 11.06 -15.14 -7.63
C GLN A 225 12.15 -15.99 -6.94
N PRO A 226 13.24 -15.41 -6.41
CA PRO A 226 14.17 -16.16 -5.55
C PRO A 226 13.49 -16.77 -4.31
N GLY A 227 12.54 -16.07 -3.68
CA GLY A 227 11.77 -16.60 -2.55
C GLY A 227 10.96 -17.84 -2.94
N PHE A 228 10.30 -17.81 -4.10
CA PHE A 228 9.59 -18.96 -4.66
C PHE A 228 10.53 -20.13 -4.94
N ALA A 229 11.75 -19.88 -5.43
CA ALA A 229 12.76 -20.92 -5.61
C ALA A 229 13.16 -21.58 -4.27
N VAL A 230 13.25 -20.81 -3.17
CA VAL A 230 13.46 -21.39 -1.82
C VAL A 230 12.29 -22.29 -1.43
N VAL A 231 11.05 -21.84 -1.62
CA VAL A 231 9.85 -22.61 -1.28
C VAL A 231 9.78 -23.90 -2.09
N ALA A 232 9.97 -23.83 -3.41
CA ALA A 232 9.95 -24.99 -4.29
C ALA A 232 11.03 -26.03 -3.93
N ARG A 233 12.26 -25.57 -3.61
CA ARG A 233 13.34 -26.46 -3.15
C ARG A 233 13.04 -27.11 -1.80
N ARG A 234 12.37 -26.42 -0.88
CA ARG A 234 12.00 -27.02 0.41
C ARG A 234 10.87 -28.03 0.25
N ALA A 235 9.86 -27.70 -0.53
CA ALA A 235 8.68 -28.54 -0.69
C ALA A 235 8.88 -29.71 -1.67
N GLN A 236 9.87 -29.61 -2.58
CA GLN A 236 10.12 -30.59 -3.65
C GLN A 236 8.88 -30.86 -4.51
N ARG A 237 8.08 -29.81 -4.74
CA ARG A 237 6.79 -29.85 -5.44
C ARG A 237 6.57 -28.57 -6.25
N PRO A 238 5.76 -28.61 -7.32
CA PRO A 238 5.30 -27.39 -7.98
C PRO A 238 4.50 -26.51 -7.02
N LEU A 239 4.61 -25.20 -7.20
CA LEU A 239 3.94 -24.23 -6.36
C LEU A 239 2.49 -24.00 -6.79
N ALA A 240 1.64 -23.82 -5.79
CA ALA A 240 0.38 -23.10 -5.90
C ALA A 240 0.54 -21.73 -5.26
N LEU A 241 0.55 -20.68 -6.09
CA LEU A 241 0.72 -19.30 -5.63
C LEU A 241 -0.62 -18.69 -5.26
N LEU A 242 -0.72 -18.10 -4.07
CA LEU A 242 -1.89 -17.37 -3.61
C LEU A 242 -1.48 -15.98 -3.13
N GLU A 243 -1.82 -14.92 -3.87
CA GLU A 243 -1.41 -13.54 -3.55
C GLU A 243 -2.50 -12.78 -2.77
N ILE A 244 -2.11 -12.11 -1.67
CA ILE A 244 -2.95 -11.16 -0.93
C ILE A 244 -2.68 -9.73 -1.42
N GLY A 245 -3.72 -9.05 -1.91
CA GLY A 245 -3.64 -7.71 -2.50
C GLY A 245 -3.02 -7.71 -3.89
N ALA A 246 -3.51 -8.62 -4.74
CA ALA A 246 -2.90 -8.90 -6.04
C ALA A 246 -3.04 -7.77 -7.07
N SER A 247 -3.88 -6.76 -6.81
CA SER A 247 -4.18 -5.67 -7.74
C SER A 247 -4.57 -6.17 -9.15
N ALA A 248 -3.71 -6.02 -10.16
CA ALA A 248 -3.91 -6.51 -11.53
C ALA A 248 -3.36 -7.94 -11.75
N GLY A 249 -2.87 -8.60 -10.70
CA GLY A 249 -2.28 -9.94 -10.77
C GLY A 249 -0.92 -9.99 -11.47
N LEU A 250 -0.25 -8.85 -11.71
CA LEU A 250 0.97 -8.84 -12.51
C LEU A 250 2.13 -9.60 -11.86
N ASN A 251 2.20 -9.70 -10.53
CA ASN A 251 3.26 -10.47 -9.86
C ASN A 251 2.97 -11.97 -9.82
N LEU A 252 1.71 -12.40 -10.00
CA LEU A 252 1.36 -13.81 -10.21
C LEU A 252 1.93 -14.36 -11.51
N LEU A 253 2.26 -13.50 -12.48
CA LEU A 253 2.86 -13.85 -13.77
C LEU A 253 4.40 -13.74 -13.78
N GLY A 254 5.03 -13.60 -12.61
CA GLY A 254 6.46 -13.33 -12.49
C GLY A 254 7.38 -14.40 -13.10
N ASP A 255 6.91 -15.64 -13.25
CA ASP A 255 7.61 -16.73 -13.94
C ASP A 255 7.77 -16.50 -15.46
N ARG A 256 7.02 -15.55 -16.02
CA ARG A 256 7.09 -15.14 -17.44
C ARG A 256 8.02 -13.96 -17.67
N TYR A 257 8.63 -13.43 -16.61
CA TYR A 257 9.50 -12.26 -16.70
C TYR A 257 10.97 -12.68 -16.71
N CYS A 258 11.83 -11.79 -17.18
CA CYS A 258 13.27 -11.90 -17.04
C CYS A 258 13.75 -10.95 -15.94
N VAL A 259 14.45 -11.46 -14.94
CA VAL A 259 15.16 -10.62 -13.96
C VAL A 259 16.66 -10.73 -14.20
N ALA A 260 17.30 -9.58 -14.44
CA ALA A 260 18.74 -9.46 -14.56
C ALA A 260 19.36 -9.03 -13.23
N TYR A 261 20.25 -9.87 -12.70
CA TYR A 261 21.03 -9.63 -11.49
C TYR A 261 22.50 -9.40 -11.83
N GLY A 262 22.77 -8.38 -12.65
CA GLY A 262 24.07 -8.17 -13.27
C GLY A 262 24.26 -9.08 -14.48
N ASP A 263 25.22 -9.98 -14.41
CA ASP A 263 25.53 -10.96 -15.47
C ASP A 263 24.67 -12.25 -15.40
N ARG A 264 23.91 -12.43 -14.32
CA ARG A 264 23.02 -13.57 -14.12
C ARG A 264 21.57 -13.21 -14.47
N LEU A 265 20.87 -14.12 -15.14
CA LEU A 265 19.46 -13.99 -15.48
C LEU A 265 18.62 -15.04 -14.74
N LEU A 266 17.40 -14.67 -14.38
CA LEU A 266 16.35 -15.55 -13.87
C LEU A 266 15.10 -15.40 -14.75
N GLY A 267 14.54 -16.51 -15.22
CA GLY A 267 13.41 -16.54 -16.15
C GLY A 267 13.82 -16.58 -17.63
N ASP A 268 12.89 -16.28 -18.54
CA ASP A 268 13.11 -16.32 -20.00
C ASP A 268 13.88 -15.08 -20.49
N PRO A 269 15.12 -15.22 -21.02
CA PRO A 269 15.91 -14.10 -21.55
C PRO A 269 15.25 -13.32 -22.70
N HIS A 270 14.24 -13.91 -23.35
CA HIS A 270 13.48 -13.30 -24.44
C HIS A 270 12.21 -12.59 -23.98
N SER A 271 11.87 -12.64 -22.70
CA SER A 271 10.72 -11.92 -22.16
C SER A 271 10.82 -10.42 -22.44
N ALA A 272 9.71 -9.83 -22.88
CA ALA A 272 9.58 -8.38 -23.04
C ALA A 272 9.58 -7.65 -21.70
N VAL A 273 9.32 -8.37 -20.59
CA VAL A 273 9.36 -7.83 -19.23
C VAL A 273 10.74 -8.10 -18.65
N ARG A 274 11.62 -7.10 -18.71
CA ARG A 274 13.00 -7.18 -18.22
C ARG A 274 13.17 -6.29 -16.99
N ILE A 275 13.48 -6.91 -15.87
CA ILE A 275 13.68 -6.25 -14.57
C ILE A 275 15.17 -6.25 -14.26
N ASP A 276 15.78 -5.07 -14.14
CA ASP A 276 17.15 -4.93 -13.67
C ASP A 276 17.19 -4.79 -12.14
N CYS A 277 17.89 -5.69 -11.46
CA CYS A 277 18.02 -5.71 -10.01
C CYS A 277 19.48 -5.85 -9.58
N ARG A 278 20.02 -4.83 -8.91
CA ARG A 278 21.40 -4.89 -8.41
C ARG A 278 21.49 -5.78 -7.16
N LEU A 279 22.34 -6.80 -7.19
CA LEU A 279 22.69 -7.56 -5.98
C LEU A 279 23.59 -6.74 -5.04
N LYS A 280 23.32 -6.85 -3.75
CA LYS A 280 24.13 -6.33 -2.65
C LYS A 280 24.57 -7.48 -1.74
N GLY A 281 25.67 -7.26 -1.02
CA GLY A 281 26.24 -8.25 -0.12
C GLY A 281 26.93 -9.41 -0.85
N ASP A 282 27.43 -10.36 -0.07
CA ASP A 282 28.25 -11.47 -0.59
C ASP A 282 27.41 -12.71 -0.91
N LEU A 283 26.27 -12.89 -0.23
CA LEU A 283 25.40 -14.02 -0.50
C LEU A 283 24.67 -13.83 -1.84
N ARG A 284 24.46 -14.94 -2.56
CA ARG A 284 23.74 -14.92 -3.83
C ARG A 284 22.38 -15.62 -3.67
N PRO A 285 21.30 -15.02 -4.17
CA PRO A 285 19.99 -15.66 -4.15
C PRO A 285 19.98 -16.91 -5.06
N PRO A 286 19.07 -17.85 -4.81
CA PRO A 286 18.73 -18.86 -5.79
C PRO A 286 18.12 -18.24 -7.04
N LEU A 287 18.65 -18.62 -8.20
CA LEU A 287 18.23 -18.13 -9.51
C LEU A 287 17.71 -19.26 -10.39
N GLU A 288 16.98 -20.21 -9.80
CA GLU A 288 16.21 -21.22 -10.53
C GLU A 288 14.73 -20.80 -10.64
N THR A 289 14.12 -20.98 -11.81
CA THR A 289 12.68 -20.72 -11.97
C THR A 289 11.88 -21.80 -11.25
N ALA A 290 11.03 -21.40 -10.30
CA ALA A 290 10.16 -22.31 -9.59
C ALA A 290 9.05 -22.83 -10.53
N PRO A 291 8.77 -24.16 -10.57
CA PRO A 291 7.62 -24.67 -11.31
C PRO A 291 6.32 -24.25 -10.62
N ILE A 292 5.42 -23.59 -11.36
CA ILE A 292 4.14 -23.10 -10.86
C ILE A 292 3.01 -23.85 -11.57
N ALA A 293 2.23 -24.63 -10.82
CA ALA A 293 1.11 -25.41 -11.38
C ALA A 293 -0.25 -24.71 -11.20
N TRP A 294 -0.34 -23.76 -10.26
CA TRP A 294 -1.58 -23.07 -9.95
C TRP A 294 -1.29 -21.66 -9.42
N ARG A 295 -2.13 -20.69 -9.74
CA ARG A 295 -2.01 -19.31 -9.26
C ARG A 295 -3.38 -18.66 -9.11
N LEU A 296 -3.57 -17.89 -8.05
CA LEU A 296 -4.76 -17.07 -7.82
C LEU A 296 -4.42 -15.86 -6.95
N GLY A 297 -5.02 -14.71 -7.24
CA GLY A 297 -4.93 -13.51 -6.41
C GLY A 297 -6.24 -13.18 -5.71
N VAL A 298 -6.17 -12.46 -4.60
CA VAL A 298 -7.33 -11.80 -4.00
C VAL A 298 -7.02 -10.31 -3.84
N ASP A 299 -7.95 -9.47 -4.26
CA ASP A 299 -7.87 -8.02 -4.04
C ASP A 299 -9.27 -7.46 -3.78
N ARG A 300 -9.38 -6.39 -2.99
CA ARG A 300 -10.68 -5.74 -2.73
C ARG A 300 -11.19 -5.01 -3.97
N ASN A 301 -10.29 -4.50 -4.79
CA ASN A 301 -10.60 -3.82 -6.03
C ASN A 301 -9.65 -4.31 -7.15
N PRO A 302 -9.80 -5.56 -7.64
CA PRO A 302 -8.96 -6.07 -8.71
C PRO A 302 -9.03 -5.15 -9.95
N ILE A 303 -7.89 -4.96 -10.59
CA ILE A 303 -7.77 -4.15 -11.81
C ILE A 303 -7.78 -5.11 -12.99
N ASP A 304 -8.77 -4.94 -13.87
CA ASP A 304 -8.81 -5.67 -15.13
C ASP A 304 -7.95 -4.93 -16.16
N VAL A 305 -6.79 -5.49 -16.50
CA VAL A 305 -5.87 -4.89 -17.48
C VAL A 305 -6.27 -5.15 -18.93
N THR A 306 -7.29 -5.97 -19.18
CA THR A 306 -7.90 -6.12 -20.51
C THR A 306 -8.86 -4.97 -20.82
N ASP A 307 -9.35 -4.27 -19.80
CA ASP A 307 -10.03 -2.98 -19.91
C ASP A 307 -8.99 -1.85 -20.08
N ALA A 308 -9.05 -1.17 -21.22
CA ALA A 308 -8.11 -0.12 -21.58
C ALA A 308 -8.11 1.07 -20.59
N GLU A 309 -9.26 1.41 -19.99
CA GLU A 309 -9.38 2.53 -19.07
C GLU A 309 -8.81 2.20 -17.69
N GLN A 310 -9.00 0.96 -17.23
CA GLN A 310 -8.40 0.46 -16.00
C GLN A 310 -6.88 0.31 -16.14
N ALA A 311 -6.40 -0.24 -17.27
CA ALA A 311 -4.98 -0.30 -17.59
C ALA A 311 -4.34 1.11 -17.66
N LEU A 312 -5.06 2.08 -18.25
CA LEU A 312 -4.59 3.46 -18.34
C LEU A 312 -4.55 4.16 -16.98
N TRP A 313 -5.53 3.90 -16.09
CA TRP A 313 -5.49 4.39 -14.71
C TRP A 313 -4.27 3.84 -13.95
N LEU A 314 -4.03 2.53 -14.05
CA LEU A 314 -2.85 1.89 -13.46
C LEU A 314 -1.54 2.50 -14.00
N ARG A 315 -1.50 2.81 -15.31
CA ARG A 315 -0.38 3.52 -15.94
C ARG A 315 -0.22 4.96 -15.42
N ALA A 316 -1.31 5.68 -15.17
CA ALA A 316 -1.28 7.06 -14.70
C ALA A 316 -0.73 7.20 -13.27
N LEU A 317 -0.88 6.15 -12.46
CA LEU A 317 -0.30 6.06 -11.11
C LEU A 317 1.24 5.96 -11.12
N VAL A 318 1.85 5.58 -12.25
CA VAL A 318 3.31 5.65 -12.44
C VAL A 318 3.74 7.06 -12.77
N TRP A 319 4.72 7.57 -12.01
CA TRP A 319 5.16 8.96 -12.09
C TRP A 319 5.73 9.30 -13.48
N PRO A 320 5.50 10.52 -13.96
CA PRO A 320 5.81 10.90 -15.33
C PRO A 320 7.32 10.96 -15.60
N ASP A 321 8.14 11.18 -14.59
CA ASP A 321 9.61 11.19 -14.66
C ASP A 321 10.24 9.80 -14.44
N GLN A 322 9.43 8.74 -14.42
CA GLN A 322 9.88 7.35 -14.29
C GLN A 322 9.49 6.51 -15.52
N PRO A 323 9.96 6.88 -16.74
CA PRO A 323 9.58 6.21 -17.98
C PRO A 323 9.95 4.71 -17.97
N TRP A 324 11.07 4.34 -17.34
CA TRP A 324 11.47 2.92 -17.22
C TRP A 324 10.47 2.07 -16.43
N ARG A 325 9.87 2.61 -15.35
CA ARG A 325 8.80 1.92 -14.59
C ARG A 325 7.52 1.80 -15.41
N ALA A 326 7.22 2.84 -16.19
CA ALA A 326 6.06 2.83 -17.08
C ALA A 326 6.21 1.79 -18.20
N GLU A 327 7.38 1.72 -18.84
CA GLU A 327 7.70 0.74 -19.87
C GLU A 327 7.61 -0.68 -19.33
N LEU A 328 8.17 -0.93 -18.13
CA LEU A 328 8.08 -2.22 -17.45
C LEU A 328 6.63 -2.60 -17.14
N LEU A 329 5.84 -1.68 -16.59
CA LEU A 329 4.42 -1.91 -16.32
C LEU A 329 3.65 -2.23 -17.60
N LEU A 330 3.85 -1.47 -18.67
CA LEU A 330 3.17 -1.69 -19.95
C LEU A 330 3.58 -3.03 -20.59
N ALA A 331 4.83 -3.46 -20.43
CA ALA A 331 5.26 -4.78 -20.85
C ALA A 331 4.56 -5.90 -20.07
N ALA A 332 4.44 -5.77 -18.75
CA ALA A 332 3.74 -6.73 -17.92
C ALA A 332 2.23 -6.77 -18.22
N ILE A 333 1.61 -5.62 -18.47
CA ILE A 333 0.21 -5.53 -18.92
C ILE A 333 0.01 -6.31 -20.21
N ARG A 334 0.91 -6.20 -21.20
CA ARG A 334 0.80 -6.99 -22.44
C ARG A 334 0.85 -8.49 -22.19
N VAL A 335 1.76 -8.96 -21.33
CA VAL A 335 1.83 -10.38 -20.93
C VAL A 335 0.53 -10.82 -20.25
N ALA A 336 -0.04 -9.98 -19.38
CA ALA A 336 -1.29 -10.27 -18.70
C ALA A 336 -2.51 -10.23 -19.62
N GLN A 337 -2.50 -9.42 -20.69
CA GLN A 337 -3.57 -9.38 -21.68
C GLN A 337 -3.61 -10.64 -22.58
N GLU A 338 -2.46 -11.29 -22.77
CA GLU A 338 -2.38 -12.55 -23.53
C GLU A 338 -2.93 -13.75 -22.74
N ASP A 339 -2.59 -13.84 -21.45
CA ASP A 339 -3.07 -14.90 -20.56
C ASP A 339 -3.08 -14.42 -19.10
N PRO A 340 -4.20 -13.82 -18.64
CA PRO A 340 -4.31 -13.16 -17.34
C PRO A 340 -4.33 -14.16 -16.17
N ALA A 341 -3.76 -13.76 -15.04
CA ALA A 341 -3.95 -14.48 -13.79
C ALA A 341 -5.36 -14.25 -13.22
N GLU A 342 -5.97 -15.28 -12.63
CA GLU A 342 -7.25 -15.13 -11.93
C GLU A 342 -7.06 -14.30 -10.65
N VAL A 343 -7.84 -13.22 -10.50
CA VAL A 343 -7.88 -12.40 -9.28
C VAL A 343 -9.33 -12.25 -8.82
N LEU A 344 -9.63 -12.76 -7.63
CA LEU A 344 -10.96 -12.67 -7.04
C LEU A 344 -11.14 -11.34 -6.31
N ARG A 345 -12.31 -10.73 -6.51
CA ARG A 345 -12.73 -9.52 -5.81
C ARG A 345 -13.27 -9.86 -4.42
N GLY A 346 -12.67 -9.32 -3.37
CA GLY A 346 -13.20 -9.41 -2.00
C GLY A 346 -12.14 -9.18 -0.92
N ASP A 347 -12.55 -9.34 0.34
CA ASP A 347 -11.61 -9.33 1.46
C ASP A 347 -10.85 -10.66 1.52
N ALA A 348 -9.52 -10.59 1.60
CA ALA A 348 -8.70 -11.80 1.65
C ALA A 348 -9.00 -12.64 2.90
N LEU A 349 -9.28 -12.03 4.05
CA LEU A 349 -9.54 -12.79 5.28
C LEU A 349 -10.84 -13.59 5.20
N ASP A 350 -11.81 -13.13 4.42
CA ASP A 350 -13.07 -13.82 4.21
C ASP A 350 -12.94 -14.94 3.16
N LEU A 351 -12.19 -14.69 2.08
CA LEU A 351 -12.10 -15.60 0.94
C LEU A 351 -11.02 -16.69 1.07
N LEU A 352 -9.93 -16.42 1.80
CA LEU A 352 -8.80 -17.35 1.90
C LEU A 352 -9.18 -18.77 2.36
N PRO A 353 -10.04 -18.99 3.37
CA PRO A 353 -10.39 -20.35 3.79
C PRO A 353 -10.97 -21.21 2.67
N GLU A 354 -11.88 -20.66 1.86
CA GLU A 354 -12.50 -21.38 0.74
C GLU A 354 -11.51 -21.59 -0.40
N ILE A 355 -10.71 -20.57 -0.73
CA ILE A 355 -9.70 -20.66 -1.79
C ILE A 355 -8.66 -21.72 -1.47
N ILE A 356 -8.15 -21.76 -0.23
CA ILE A 356 -7.14 -22.73 0.20
C ILE A 356 -7.65 -24.17 0.03
N ALA A 357 -8.94 -24.42 0.27
CA ALA A 357 -9.56 -25.73 0.06
C ALA A 357 -9.61 -26.16 -1.42
N ARG A 358 -9.56 -25.21 -2.36
CA ARG A 358 -9.52 -25.45 -3.81
C ARG A 358 -8.11 -25.68 -4.35
N VAL A 359 -7.07 -25.39 -3.56
CA VAL A 359 -5.68 -25.52 -4.01
C VAL A 359 -5.34 -26.99 -4.29
N PRO A 360 -4.78 -27.34 -5.45
CA PRO A 360 -4.46 -28.73 -5.79
C PRO A 360 -3.66 -29.45 -4.70
N ALA A 361 -4.01 -30.71 -4.42
CA ALA A 361 -3.39 -31.48 -3.35
C ALA A 361 -1.93 -31.87 -3.66
N ASP A 362 -1.57 -31.90 -4.96
CA ASP A 362 -0.25 -32.27 -5.48
C ASP A 362 0.79 -31.13 -5.46
N THR A 363 0.39 -29.92 -5.05
CA THR A 363 1.25 -28.71 -5.03
C THR A 363 1.64 -28.26 -3.61
N ALA A 364 2.68 -27.41 -3.53
CA ALA A 364 3.03 -26.68 -2.32
C ALA A 364 2.32 -25.32 -2.27
N LEU A 365 1.50 -25.08 -1.25
CA LEU A 365 0.81 -23.79 -1.10
C LEU A 365 1.81 -22.72 -0.66
N CYS A 366 2.03 -21.74 -1.52
CA CYS A 366 2.76 -20.52 -1.21
C CYS A 366 1.77 -19.34 -1.13
N LEU A 367 1.36 -19.00 0.09
CA LEU A 367 0.61 -17.78 0.38
C LEU A 367 1.60 -16.63 0.44
N TYR A 368 1.43 -15.60 -0.39
CA TYR A 368 2.38 -14.49 -0.44
C TYR A 368 1.72 -13.13 -0.53
N SER A 369 2.48 -12.10 -0.16
CA SER A 369 2.06 -10.70 -0.23
C SER A 369 3.25 -9.81 -0.59
N SER A 370 2.96 -8.67 -1.23
CA SER A 370 3.97 -7.68 -1.55
C SER A 370 3.50 -6.27 -1.23
N PHE A 371 3.93 -5.74 -0.08
CA PHE A 371 3.50 -4.45 0.49
C PHE A 371 1.98 -4.33 0.57
N THR A 372 1.36 -5.36 1.14
CA THR A 372 -0.09 -5.37 1.35
C THR A 372 -0.40 -5.42 2.83
N LEU A 373 0.32 -6.26 3.58
CA LEU A 373 -0.04 -6.56 4.97
C LEU A 373 0.13 -5.36 5.89
N TYR A 374 0.94 -4.35 5.52
CA TYR A 374 1.01 -3.09 6.28
C TYR A 374 -0.36 -2.41 6.43
N GLN A 375 -1.31 -2.67 5.51
CA GLN A 375 -2.66 -2.13 5.52
C GLN A 375 -3.60 -2.86 6.50
N LEU A 376 -3.20 -4.04 7.00
CA LEU A 376 -3.99 -4.80 7.96
C LEU A 376 -3.74 -4.30 9.40
N GLY A 377 -4.82 -4.06 10.12
CA GLY A 377 -4.78 -3.82 11.57
C GLY A 377 -4.35 -5.05 12.36
N PRO A 378 -3.98 -4.90 13.65
CA PRO A 378 -3.54 -6.02 14.49
C PRO A 378 -4.54 -7.20 14.56
N SER A 379 -5.84 -6.94 14.66
CA SER A 379 -6.89 -7.97 14.69
C SER A 379 -7.01 -8.73 13.37
N GLN A 380 -6.84 -8.04 12.25
CA GLN A 380 -6.81 -8.60 10.90
C GLN A 380 -5.59 -9.49 10.71
N ARG A 381 -4.40 -9.08 11.17
CA ARG A 381 -3.18 -9.91 11.14
C ARG A 381 -3.35 -11.19 11.99
N ALA A 382 -3.91 -11.06 13.20
CA ALA A 382 -4.20 -12.23 14.03
C ALA A 382 -5.23 -13.18 13.39
N THR A 383 -6.15 -12.65 12.60
CA THR A 383 -7.10 -13.46 11.82
C THR A 383 -6.39 -14.19 10.67
N LEU A 384 -5.51 -13.51 9.94
CA LEU A 384 -4.67 -14.13 8.93
C LEU A 384 -3.81 -15.26 9.50
N ASP A 385 -3.17 -15.03 10.65
CA ASP A 385 -2.37 -16.05 11.35
C ASP A 385 -3.23 -17.30 11.65
N ARG A 386 -4.44 -17.13 12.19
CA ARG A 386 -5.37 -18.25 12.44
C ARG A 386 -5.79 -18.98 11.18
N ILE A 387 -5.99 -18.29 10.06
CA ILE A 387 -6.32 -18.91 8.78
C ILE A 387 -5.17 -19.79 8.31
N VAL A 388 -3.93 -19.29 8.39
CA VAL A 388 -2.73 -20.03 7.99
C VAL A 388 -2.49 -21.23 8.91
N GLU A 389 -2.65 -21.07 10.22
CA GLU A 389 -2.52 -22.17 11.19
C GLU A 389 -3.56 -23.27 10.94
N ARG A 390 -4.83 -22.92 10.69
CA ARG A 390 -5.86 -23.91 10.34
C ARG A 390 -5.59 -24.61 9.01
N ALA A 391 -5.10 -23.89 8.01
CA ALA A 391 -4.71 -24.49 6.74
C ALA A 391 -3.58 -25.51 6.94
N ALA A 392 -2.63 -25.20 7.83
CA ALA A 392 -1.50 -26.05 8.17
C ALA A 392 -1.88 -27.40 8.80
N ASP A 393 -3.07 -27.51 9.41
CA ASP A 393 -3.60 -28.77 9.95
C ASP A 393 -3.91 -29.79 8.84
N SER A 394 -4.10 -29.32 7.60
CA SER A 394 -4.54 -30.15 6.46
C SER A 394 -3.49 -30.31 5.36
N ARG A 395 -2.53 -29.38 5.27
CA ARG A 395 -1.45 -29.40 4.27
C ARG A 395 -0.28 -28.51 4.71
N PRO A 396 0.93 -28.72 4.18
CA PRO A 396 2.01 -27.75 4.35
C PRO A 396 1.66 -26.39 3.74
N VAL A 397 1.99 -25.32 4.46
CA VAL A 397 1.78 -23.94 4.03
C VAL A 397 3.09 -23.16 4.16
N HIS A 398 3.46 -22.47 3.09
CA HIS A 398 4.59 -21.55 3.08
C HIS A 398 4.09 -20.12 2.92
N ARG A 399 4.32 -19.30 3.93
CA ARG A 399 3.97 -17.88 3.92
C ARG A 399 5.19 -17.04 3.56
N LEU A 400 5.15 -16.39 2.40
CA LEU A 400 6.24 -15.55 1.88
C LEU A 400 5.81 -14.09 1.85
N GLU A 401 6.41 -13.26 2.69
CA GLU A 401 6.01 -11.87 2.89
C GLU A 401 7.14 -10.95 2.44
N LEU A 402 6.91 -10.15 1.39
CA LEU A 402 7.73 -9.00 1.07
C LEU A 402 7.03 -7.77 1.62
N GLU A 403 7.44 -7.26 2.78
CA GLU A 403 6.70 -6.21 3.48
C GLU A 403 7.55 -5.00 3.82
N TRP A 404 6.87 -3.85 3.83
CA TRP A 404 7.44 -2.59 4.26
C TRP A 404 7.31 -2.45 5.77
N HIS A 405 8.40 -2.01 6.40
CA HIS A 405 8.46 -1.74 7.84
C HIS A 405 8.82 -0.27 8.03
N PRO A 406 7.96 0.55 8.66
CA PRO A 406 8.24 1.96 8.86
C PRO A 406 9.59 2.20 9.56
N GLY A 407 10.45 3.02 8.94
CA GLY A 407 11.79 3.34 9.45
C GLY A 407 12.87 2.30 9.13
N GLU A 408 12.52 1.22 8.44
CA GLU A 408 13.46 0.17 8.01
C GLU A 408 13.40 -0.05 6.49
N LYS A 409 14.36 -0.84 6.00
CA LYS A 409 14.32 -1.39 4.65
C LYS A 409 13.31 -2.55 4.58
N PRO A 410 12.66 -2.79 3.44
CA PRO A 410 11.82 -3.98 3.25
C PRO A 410 12.59 -5.28 3.42
N TYR A 411 11.88 -6.31 3.89
CA TYR A 411 12.40 -7.66 4.00
C TYR A 411 11.50 -8.66 3.29
N LEU A 412 12.15 -9.67 2.72
CA LEU A 412 11.50 -10.89 2.27
C LEU A 412 11.65 -11.95 3.36
N GLU A 413 10.53 -12.36 3.94
CA GLU A 413 10.49 -13.31 5.05
C GLU A 413 9.65 -14.51 4.69
N LEU A 414 10.16 -15.71 5.02
CA LEU A 414 9.51 -16.98 4.78
C LEU A 414 9.22 -17.67 6.11
N GLU A 415 7.96 -18.02 6.30
CA GLU A 415 7.51 -18.86 7.39
C GLU A 415 6.88 -20.14 6.83
N SER A 416 7.18 -21.29 7.43
CA SER A 416 6.64 -22.59 6.98
C SER A 416 5.90 -23.28 8.11
N PHE A 417 4.77 -23.89 7.77
CA PHE A 417 3.82 -24.54 8.66
C PHE A 417 3.50 -25.95 8.14
N GLY A 418 3.18 -26.88 9.04
CA GLY A 418 2.80 -28.26 8.70
C GLY A 418 3.97 -29.23 8.51
N ASP A 419 5.15 -28.76 8.09
CA ASP A 419 6.36 -29.59 7.84
C ASP A 419 7.42 -29.49 8.96
N GLY A 420 7.02 -29.79 10.19
CA GLY A 420 7.92 -29.77 11.36
C GLY A 420 7.85 -28.45 12.17
N PRO A 421 8.91 -28.09 12.93
CA PRO A 421 8.87 -26.94 13.81
C PRO A 421 8.70 -25.65 13.01
N ARG A 422 7.79 -24.78 13.46
CA ARG A 422 7.56 -23.45 12.90
C ARG A 422 8.89 -22.70 12.79
N ARG A 423 9.29 -22.39 11.56
CA ARG A 423 10.55 -21.70 11.25
C ARG A 423 10.24 -20.45 10.42
N ARG A 424 10.53 -19.27 10.99
CA ARG A 424 10.56 -18.00 10.28
C ARG A 424 12.00 -17.66 9.92
N VAL A 425 12.25 -17.36 8.65
CA VAL A 425 13.57 -17.00 8.12
C VAL A 425 13.46 -15.72 7.34
N ARG A 426 14.35 -14.78 7.61
CA ARG A 426 14.53 -13.58 6.77
C ARG A 426 15.47 -13.93 5.62
N LEU A 427 14.90 -14.07 4.42
CA LEU A 427 15.63 -14.48 3.22
C LEU A 427 16.46 -13.34 2.64
N ALA A 428 15.87 -12.15 2.57
CA ALA A 428 16.51 -11.00 1.92
C ALA A 428 16.03 -9.66 2.49
N SER A 429 16.77 -8.62 2.15
CA SER A 429 16.26 -7.25 2.13
C SER A 429 16.20 -6.74 0.70
N ALA A 430 15.20 -5.94 0.36
CA ALA A 430 14.98 -5.48 -1.01
C ALA A 430 14.60 -3.99 -1.06
N HIS A 431 14.79 -3.38 -2.23
CA HIS A 431 14.26 -2.06 -2.54
C HIS A 431 12.75 -2.10 -2.79
N ASP A 432 12.04 -1.04 -2.40
CA ASP A 432 10.58 -0.88 -2.56
C ASP A 432 10.07 -1.10 -3.99
N HIS A 433 10.92 -0.73 -4.95
CA HIS A 433 10.67 -0.82 -6.39
C HIS A 433 11.66 -1.77 -7.11
N GLY A 434 12.20 -2.77 -6.41
CA GLY A 434 12.99 -3.86 -7.03
C GLY A 434 14.40 -3.51 -7.54
N ALA A 435 14.86 -2.26 -7.38
CA ALA A 435 16.15 -1.79 -7.88
C ALA A 435 17.38 -2.49 -7.29
N TRP A 436 17.27 -3.05 -6.08
CA TRP A 436 18.33 -3.86 -5.49
C TRP A 436 17.76 -4.94 -4.57
N LEU A 437 18.55 -6.01 -4.38
CA LEU A 437 18.29 -7.13 -3.49
C LEU A 437 19.57 -7.48 -2.72
N GLU A 438 19.47 -7.63 -1.42
CA GLU A 438 20.52 -8.13 -0.54
C GLU A 438 20.07 -9.46 0.05
N TRP A 439 20.69 -10.57 -0.35
CA TRP A 439 20.36 -11.87 0.21
C TRP A 439 21.00 -12.03 1.60
N LEU A 440 20.24 -12.57 2.55
CA LEU A 440 20.62 -12.64 3.97
C LEU A 440 20.69 -14.07 4.51
N ASP A 441 19.93 -15.01 3.92
CA ASP A 441 19.88 -16.39 4.38
C ASP A 441 21.00 -17.24 3.77
N ARG A 442 21.92 -17.72 4.63
CA ARG A 442 23.06 -18.55 4.21
C ARG A 442 22.66 -19.93 3.74
N ASP A 443 21.62 -20.52 4.36
CA ASP A 443 21.20 -21.90 4.10
C ASP A 443 20.62 -22.07 2.70
N SER A 444 20.02 -21.02 2.16
CA SER A 444 19.40 -21.02 0.82
C SER A 444 20.21 -20.30 -0.25
N ALA A 445 21.32 -19.65 0.14
CA ALA A 445 22.20 -18.96 -0.79
C ALA A 445 22.86 -19.94 -1.76
N THR A 446 23.09 -19.50 -3.00
CA THR A 446 23.94 -20.23 -3.95
C THR A 446 25.38 -19.76 -3.83
N VAL A 447 26.32 -20.64 -4.18
CA VAL A 447 27.74 -20.30 -4.34
C VAL A 447 27.91 -19.29 -5.48
#